data_AF-A0A2D8LLD7-F1
#
_entry.id   AF-A0A2D8LLD7-F1
#
_cell.length_a   1.000
_cell.length_b   1.000
_cell.length_c   1.000
_cell.angle_alpha   90.00
_cell.angle_beta   90.00
_cell.angle_gamma   90.00
#
_symmetry.space_group_name_H-M   'P 1'
#
loop_
_entity.id
_entity.type
_entity.pdbx_description
1 polymer ?
#
loop_
_entity_poly.entity_id
_entity_poly.type
_entity_poly.pdbx_seq_one_letter_code
_entity_poly.pdbx_strand_id
1 'polypeptide(L)'
;MKGKNQFSKSEFKQLKILIKEKQTADKTEQKSIRNRIRKIGFYFSDFSNKKKGYDISDLEQLVKTGQIKIVGLINNIEKPKIATKQKENSKQTEVNTFNKLNLTKVLVNFAKNRFEPNKDLENVIPDTCGNYIICLKKQSKLPKSEYKVELQSFDGLNVIYTGIAGKSLKKRDYRQHFKGNAGSSTLRKSLGVLFGYKLIPRDKNPESRKTKFDLKDESKLSDWMNLNLVMYFLPNSDFDDLENKLIDRLNPPLNLSKNKNLINESFRKNLSELRNNRNNNILKQRI
;
A
#
# COMPACT_ATOMS: atom_id res chain seq x y z
N MET A 1 -8.40 -8.49 -29.07
CA MET A 1 -8.37 -7.56 -27.93
C MET A 1 -7.67 -8.25 -26.77
N LYS A 2 -6.66 -7.63 -26.15
CA LYS A 2 -5.90 -8.16 -24.99
C LYS A 2 -6.45 -7.65 -23.65
N GLY A 3 -7.07 -6.47 -23.66
CA GLY A 3 -7.74 -5.86 -22.53
C GLY A 3 -9.25 -6.05 -22.55
N LYS A 4 -9.94 -5.20 -21.79
CA LYS A 4 -11.41 -5.04 -21.79
C LYS A 4 -11.81 -3.71 -22.43
N ASN A 5 -13.04 -3.64 -22.92
CA ASN A 5 -13.66 -2.42 -23.47
C ASN A 5 -14.77 -1.84 -22.57
N GLN A 6 -15.03 -2.46 -21.40
CA GLN A 6 -15.97 -1.97 -20.40
C GLN A 6 -15.23 -1.64 -19.11
N PHE A 7 -15.41 -0.42 -18.61
CA PHE A 7 -14.75 0.07 -17.39
C PHE A 7 -15.77 0.73 -16.47
N SER A 8 -15.62 0.56 -15.17
CA SER A 8 -16.34 1.34 -14.17
C SER A 8 -15.92 2.82 -14.22
N LYS A 9 -16.75 3.72 -13.67
CA LYS A 9 -16.41 5.15 -13.53
C LYS A 9 -15.11 5.38 -12.74
N SER A 10 -14.82 4.52 -11.76
CA SER A 10 -13.57 4.48 -11.00
C SER A 10 -12.37 4.10 -11.87
N GLU A 11 -12.46 3.01 -12.62
CA GLU A 11 -11.39 2.56 -13.51
C GLU A 11 -11.11 3.58 -14.61
N PHE A 12 -12.15 4.15 -15.22
CA PHE A 12 -11.96 5.20 -16.22
C PHE A 12 -11.29 6.45 -15.64
N LYS A 13 -11.60 6.82 -14.39
CA LYS A 13 -10.91 7.90 -13.66
C LYS A 13 -9.45 7.56 -13.38
N GLN A 14 -9.14 6.33 -12.96
CA GLN A 14 -7.76 5.85 -12.78
C GLN A 14 -6.98 5.92 -14.09
N LEU A 15 -7.57 5.48 -15.21
CA LEU A 15 -6.95 5.56 -16.53
C LEU A 15 -6.59 7.01 -16.90
N LYS A 16 -7.49 7.99 -16.70
CA LYS A 16 -7.16 9.41 -16.93
C LYS A 16 -5.96 9.89 -16.09
N ILE A 17 -5.92 9.52 -14.80
CA ILE A 17 -4.82 9.90 -13.89
C ILE A 17 -3.50 9.30 -14.38
N LEU A 18 -3.45 7.98 -14.60
CA LEU A 18 -2.26 7.27 -15.06
C LEU A 18 -1.75 7.77 -16.41
N ILE A 19 -2.66 8.11 -17.33
CA ILE A 19 -2.28 8.64 -18.65
C ILE A 19 -1.75 10.07 -18.55
N LYS A 20 -2.20 10.86 -17.57
CA LYS A 20 -1.62 12.16 -17.24
C LYS A 20 -0.20 12.00 -16.68
N GLU A 21 -0.04 11.16 -15.65
CA GLU A 21 1.28 10.84 -15.05
C GLU A 21 2.28 10.36 -16.13
N LYS A 22 1.84 9.48 -17.04
CA LYS A 22 2.68 8.95 -18.14
C LYS A 22 3.27 10.03 -19.05
N GLN A 23 2.61 11.19 -19.20
CA GLN A 23 3.08 12.24 -20.11
C GLN A 23 4.23 13.07 -19.52
N THR A 24 4.35 13.14 -18.20
CA THR A 24 5.40 13.91 -17.50
C THR A 24 6.51 13.03 -16.90
N ALA A 25 6.29 11.70 -16.85
CA ALA A 25 7.20 10.71 -16.27
C ALA A 25 8.41 10.37 -17.16
N ASP A 26 9.51 9.90 -16.54
CA ASP A 26 10.70 9.39 -17.25
C ASP A 26 10.47 8.01 -17.92
N LYS A 27 11.45 7.50 -18.69
CA LYS A 27 11.33 6.21 -19.41
C LYS A 27 11.06 4.99 -18.51
N THR A 28 11.63 4.96 -17.32
CA THR A 28 11.49 3.89 -16.32
C THR A 28 10.12 3.97 -15.65
N GLU A 29 9.74 5.18 -15.23
CA GLU A 29 8.45 5.43 -14.60
C GLU A 29 7.29 5.22 -15.61
N GLN A 30 7.43 5.64 -16.86
CA GLN A 30 6.50 5.31 -17.95
C GLN A 30 6.33 3.80 -18.19
N LYS A 31 7.36 2.97 -17.93
CA LYS A 31 7.24 1.50 -17.98
C LYS A 31 6.38 0.99 -16.82
N SER A 32 6.58 1.52 -15.61
CA SER A 32 5.77 1.21 -14.42
C SER A 32 4.31 1.62 -14.59
N ILE A 33 4.06 2.86 -15.04
CA ILE A 33 2.71 3.40 -15.28
C ILE A 33 1.97 2.60 -16.36
N ARG A 34 2.63 2.24 -17.48
CA ARG A 34 2.02 1.35 -18.49
C ARG A 34 1.64 -0.02 -17.93
N ASN A 35 2.36 -0.54 -16.95
CA ASN A 35 1.99 -1.79 -16.29
C ASN A 35 0.78 -1.61 -15.36
N ARG A 36 0.69 -0.49 -14.62
CA ARG A 36 -0.52 -0.12 -13.83
C ARG A 36 -1.76 0.00 -14.75
N ILE A 37 -1.63 0.68 -15.89
CA ILE A 37 -2.69 0.81 -16.91
C ILE A 37 -3.16 -0.56 -17.43
N ARG A 38 -2.22 -1.47 -17.72
CA ARG A 38 -2.55 -2.84 -18.17
C ARG A 38 -3.19 -3.71 -17.07
N LYS A 39 -2.86 -3.51 -15.78
CA LYS A 39 -3.55 -4.18 -14.66
C LYS A 39 -5.04 -3.84 -14.61
N ILE A 40 -5.42 -2.60 -14.97
CA ILE A 40 -6.83 -2.16 -15.10
C ILE A 40 -7.51 -2.80 -16.33
N GLY A 41 -6.74 -3.45 -17.21
CA GLY A 41 -7.24 -4.09 -18.43
C GLY A 41 -7.32 -3.15 -19.62
N PHE A 42 -6.67 -1.97 -19.60
CA PHE A 42 -6.61 -1.09 -20.77
C PHE A 42 -5.33 -1.32 -21.57
N TYR A 43 -5.50 -1.61 -22.87
CA TYR A 43 -4.43 -1.76 -23.84
C TYR A 43 -4.76 -0.86 -25.03
N PHE A 44 -4.13 0.31 -25.14
CA PHE A 44 -4.40 1.26 -26.23
C PHE A 44 -4.27 0.64 -27.64
N SER A 45 -3.36 -0.33 -27.80
CA SER A 45 -3.17 -1.09 -29.05
C SER A 45 -4.37 -1.94 -29.48
N ASP A 46 -5.34 -2.17 -28.61
CA ASP A 46 -6.60 -2.84 -28.99
C ASP A 46 -7.58 -1.91 -29.72
N PHE A 47 -7.36 -0.59 -29.63
CA PHE A 47 -8.28 0.42 -30.15
C PHE A 47 -7.63 1.35 -31.19
N SER A 48 -6.30 1.31 -31.33
CA SER A 48 -5.56 2.18 -32.26
C SER A 48 -4.22 1.59 -32.69
N ASN A 49 -3.88 1.79 -33.97
CA ASN A 49 -2.58 1.44 -34.57
C ASN A 49 -1.55 2.60 -34.49
N LYS A 50 -1.85 3.68 -33.76
CA LYS A 50 -1.01 4.89 -33.60
C LYS A 50 0.32 4.57 -32.89
N LYS A 51 1.44 4.65 -33.63
CA LYS A 51 2.79 4.37 -33.12
C LYS A 51 3.34 5.42 -32.13
N LYS A 52 2.85 6.67 -32.15
CA LYS A 52 3.33 7.79 -31.32
C LYS A 52 2.85 7.79 -29.85
N GLY A 53 2.30 6.68 -29.35
CA GLY A 53 1.73 6.61 -28.01
C GLY A 53 0.35 7.28 -27.91
N TYR A 54 -0.09 7.53 -26.67
CA TYR A 54 -1.44 8.03 -26.38
C TYR A 54 -1.52 8.97 -25.18
N ASP A 55 -2.52 9.85 -25.20
CA ASP A 55 -2.84 10.85 -24.17
C ASP A 55 -4.30 10.74 -23.66
N ILE A 56 -4.77 11.75 -22.91
CA ILE A 56 -6.12 11.79 -22.33
C ILE A 56 -7.18 12.04 -23.41
N SER A 57 -6.88 12.85 -24.41
CA SER A 57 -7.76 13.16 -25.54
C SER A 57 -8.03 11.91 -26.36
N ASP A 58 -7.00 11.08 -26.60
CA ASP A 58 -7.15 9.76 -27.21
C ASP A 58 -8.10 8.87 -26.38
N LEU A 59 -7.94 8.81 -25.05
CA LEU A 59 -8.82 8.01 -24.17
C LEU A 59 -10.28 8.52 -24.17
N GLU A 60 -10.49 9.83 -24.16
CA GLU A 60 -11.82 10.44 -24.22
C GLU A 60 -12.48 10.22 -25.58
N GLN A 61 -11.69 10.23 -26.66
CA GLN A 61 -12.18 9.88 -28.00
C GLN A 61 -12.70 8.44 -28.03
N LEU A 62 -12.03 7.46 -27.41
CA LEU A 62 -12.50 6.07 -27.35
C LEU A 62 -13.88 5.91 -26.66
N VAL A 63 -14.20 6.77 -25.70
CA VAL A 63 -15.54 6.80 -25.08
C VAL A 63 -16.54 7.50 -26.00
N LYS A 64 -16.14 8.63 -26.61
CA LYS A 64 -16.99 9.39 -27.55
C LYS A 64 -17.35 8.57 -28.80
N THR A 65 -16.48 7.68 -29.27
CA THR A 65 -16.73 6.75 -30.39
C THR A 65 -17.43 5.46 -29.96
N GLY A 66 -17.70 5.25 -28.67
CA GLY A 66 -18.31 4.03 -28.14
C GLY A 66 -17.42 2.78 -28.15
N GLN A 67 -16.15 2.91 -28.57
CA GLN A 67 -15.15 1.82 -28.52
C GLN A 67 -14.86 1.38 -27.08
N ILE A 68 -15.00 2.30 -26.12
CA ILE A 68 -15.02 2.04 -24.68
C ILE A 68 -16.36 2.44 -24.09
N LYS A 69 -16.95 1.54 -23.30
CA LYS A 69 -18.18 1.78 -22.53
C LYS A 69 -17.83 2.01 -21.06
N ILE A 70 -18.39 3.07 -20.47
CA ILE A 70 -18.32 3.27 -19.02
C ILE A 70 -19.58 2.66 -18.41
N VAL A 71 -19.43 1.51 -17.75
CA VAL A 71 -20.53 0.80 -17.09
C VAL A 71 -20.74 1.36 -15.68
N GLY A 72 -21.99 1.65 -15.31
CA GLY A 72 -22.34 2.17 -13.99
C GLY A 72 -23.47 3.20 -13.91
N LEU A 73 -24.05 3.64 -15.04
CA LEU A 73 -25.33 4.37 -15.06
C LEU A 73 -26.10 4.06 -16.37
N ILE A 74 -27.42 3.91 -16.22
CA ILE A 74 -28.40 4.06 -17.30
C ILE A 74 -28.82 5.54 -17.36
N ASN A 75 -29.37 5.96 -18.50
CA ASN A 75 -29.94 7.28 -18.82
C ASN A 75 -29.01 8.43 -19.28
N ASN A 76 -29.03 8.55 -20.61
CA ASN A 76 -29.39 9.74 -21.38
C ASN A 76 -28.34 10.76 -21.83
N ILE A 77 -28.44 10.99 -23.14
CA ILE A 77 -27.80 12.00 -23.98
C ILE A 77 -28.48 13.34 -23.72
N GLU A 78 -27.70 14.42 -23.61
CA GLU A 78 -28.09 15.72 -24.20
C GLU A 78 -26.90 16.69 -24.36
N LYS A 79 -27.03 17.61 -25.33
CA LYS A 79 -26.18 18.76 -25.65
C LYS A 79 -27.12 19.89 -26.08
N PRO A 80 -26.93 21.16 -25.66
CA PRO A 80 -26.22 22.18 -26.48
C PRO A 80 -25.09 22.96 -25.71
N LYS A 81 -24.09 23.63 -26.34
CA LYS A 81 -24.01 25.05 -26.84
C LYS A 81 -24.28 26.15 -25.75
N ILE A 82 -23.55 27.28 -25.62
CA ILE A 82 -22.32 27.82 -26.29
C ILE A 82 -21.64 28.97 -25.46
N ALA A 83 -20.32 29.20 -25.65
CA ALA A 83 -19.49 30.38 -25.23
C ALA A 83 -19.46 30.76 -23.71
N THR A 84 -18.52 31.56 -23.15
CA THR A 84 -17.54 32.54 -23.68
C THR A 84 -16.24 32.56 -22.84
N LYS A 85 -15.14 33.12 -23.37
CA LYS A 85 -13.86 33.33 -22.65
C LYS A 85 -13.98 34.37 -21.52
N GLN A 86 -13.30 34.12 -20.39
CA GLN A 86 -12.50 35.15 -19.69
C GLN A 86 -11.25 34.50 -19.07
N LYS A 87 -10.21 35.31 -18.83
CA LYS A 87 -8.87 34.90 -18.40
C LYS A 87 -8.42 35.93 -17.36
N GLU A 88 -8.24 35.52 -16.10
CA GLU A 88 -7.04 35.79 -15.27
C GLU A 88 -7.24 35.50 -13.76
N ASN A 89 -6.18 34.94 -13.18
CA ASN A 89 -5.79 34.84 -11.77
C ASN A 89 -6.84 34.97 -10.65
N SER A 90 -7.02 33.90 -9.88
CA SER A 90 -6.42 33.84 -8.54
C SER A 90 -6.48 32.43 -7.92
N LYS A 91 -5.72 32.24 -6.82
CA LYS A 91 -5.82 31.17 -5.80
C LYS A 91 -5.29 29.77 -6.16
N GLN A 92 -4.12 29.48 -5.57
CA GLN A 92 -3.83 28.18 -4.99
C GLN A 92 -4.97 27.72 -4.03
N THR A 93 -4.99 26.42 -3.67
CA THR A 93 -5.78 25.80 -2.57
C THR A 93 -7.04 24.95 -2.91
N GLU A 94 -7.20 24.40 -4.12
CA GLU A 94 -8.26 23.38 -4.37
C GLU A 94 -7.79 21.92 -4.39
N VAL A 95 -6.55 21.65 -4.82
CA VAL A 95 -6.06 20.26 -5.02
C VAL A 95 -5.92 19.48 -3.70
N ASN A 96 -5.52 20.15 -2.62
CA ASN A 96 -5.36 19.52 -1.30
C ASN A 96 -6.71 19.12 -0.68
N THR A 97 -7.75 19.94 -0.84
CA THR A 97 -9.06 19.69 -0.23
C THR A 97 -9.74 18.45 -0.83
N PHE A 98 -9.65 18.29 -2.16
CA PHE A 98 -10.20 17.12 -2.85
C PHE A 98 -9.46 15.81 -2.52
N ASN A 99 -8.12 15.86 -2.42
CA ASN A 99 -7.31 14.70 -2.02
C ASN A 99 -7.50 14.33 -0.54
N LYS A 100 -7.57 15.32 0.36
CA LYS A 100 -7.82 15.12 1.80
C LYS A 100 -9.21 14.53 2.04
N LEU A 101 -10.24 15.04 1.39
CA LEU A 101 -11.61 14.51 1.49
C LEU A 101 -11.71 13.05 1.00
N ASN A 102 -10.92 12.68 -0.01
CA ASN A 102 -10.82 11.29 -0.47
C ASN A 102 -10.13 10.40 0.57
N LEU A 103 -8.96 10.80 1.10
CA LEU A 103 -8.24 10.02 2.10
C LEU A 103 -9.03 9.86 3.42
N THR A 104 -9.76 10.88 3.86
CA THR A 104 -10.66 10.75 5.02
C THR A 104 -11.74 9.69 4.80
N LYS A 105 -12.39 9.66 3.63
CA LYS A 105 -13.38 8.63 3.28
C LYS A 105 -12.77 7.22 3.23
N VAL A 106 -11.53 7.11 2.71
CA VAL A 106 -10.77 5.86 2.71
C VAL A 106 -10.47 5.38 4.14
N LEU A 107 -10.03 6.27 5.03
CA LEU A 107 -9.76 5.95 6.45
C LEU A 107 -11.04 5.53 7.20
N VAL A 108 -12.19 6.17 6.92
CA VAL A 108 -13.50 5.73 7.45
C VAL A 108 -13.87 4.32 6.96
N ASN A 109 -13.52 3.96 5.72
CA ASN A 109 -13.77 2.61 5.21
C ASN A 109 -12.79 1.56 5.78
N PHE A 110 -11.56 1.93 6.12
CA PHE A 110 -10.67 1.06 6.90
C PHE A 110 -11.25 0.74 8.28
N ALA A 111 -11.80 1.74 8.99
CA ALA A 111 -12.32 1.55 10.35
C ALA A 111 -13.47 0.53 10.44
N LYS A 112 -14.24 0.35 9.35
CA LYS A 112 -15.30 -0.67 9.23
C LYS A 112 -14.78 -2.10 9.12
N ASN A 113 -13.53 -2.27 8.69
CA ASN A 113 -12.94 -3.55 8.30
C ASN A 113 -11.80 -3.91 9.26
N ARG A 114 -12.16 -4.22 10.50
CA ARG A 114 -11.22 -4.51 11.60
C ARG A 114 -11.04 -6.02 11.77
N PHE A 115 -9.85 -6.45 12.16
CA PHE A 115 -9.46 -7.84 12.41
C PHE A 115 -8.54 -7.96 13.63
N GLU A 116 -8.96 -8.73 14.63
CA GLU A 116 -8.17 -9.15 15.80
C GLU A 116 -7.69 -10.61 15.64
N PRO A 117 -6.38 -10.86 15.46
CA PRO A 117 -5.87 -12.21 15.14
C PRO A 117 -6.08 -13.28 16.22
N ASN A 118 -6.44 -12.88 17.45
CA ASN A 118 -6.75 -13.76 18.57
C ASN A 118 -8.25 -13.91 18.87
N LYS A 119 -9.13 -13.34 18.02
CA LYS A 119 -10.60 -13.44 18.16
C LYS A 119 -11.26 -13.85 16.84
N ASP A 120 -10.84 -13.23 15.74
CA ASP A 120 -11.52 -13.30 14.46
C ASP A 120 -11.00 -14.46 13.59
N LEU A 121 -11.90 -15.05 12.82
CA LEU A 121 -11.59 -16.13 11.88
C LEU A 121 -11.09 -15.58 10.53
N GLU A 122 -10.30 -16.37 9.78
CA GLU A 122 -9.69 -15.91 8.52
C GLU A 122 -10.69 -15.62 7.38
N ASN A 123 -11.95 -16.03 7.54
CA ASN A 123 -13.01 -15.78 6.57
C ASN A 123 -13.47 -14.32 6.54
N VAL A 124 -13.26 -13.55 7.62
CA VAL A 124 -13.54 -12.11 7.69
C VAL A 124 -12.68 -11.31 6.70
N ILE A 125 -11.47 -11.79 6.38
CA ILE A 125 -10.56 -11.13 5.44
C ILE A 125 -10.83 -11.66 4.02
N PRO A 126 -11.16 -10.81 3.03
CA PRO A 126 -11.49 -11.28 1.67
C PRO A 126 -10.24 -11.73 0.88
N ASP A 127 -10.41 -12.69 -0.03
CA ASP A 127 -9.34 -13.22 -0.90
C ASP A 127 -9.18 -12.34 -2.16
N THR A 128 -8.96 -11.04 -1.97
CA THR A 128 -8.82 -10.04 -3.06
C THR A 128 -7.71 -9.02 -2.75
N CYS A 129 -7.30 -8.21 -3.73
CA CYS A 129 -6.25 -7.22 -3.52
C CYS A 129 -6.70 -6.03 -2.66
N GLY A 130 -5.73 -5.36 -2.01
CA GLY A 130 -6.01 -4.17 -1.22
C GLY A 130 -4.82 -3.66 -0.41
N ASN A 131 -5.12 -2.91 0.66
CA ASN A 131 -4.16 -2.40 1.64
C ASN A 131 -4.57 -2.81 3.06
N TYR A 132 -3.61 -2.74 3.98
CA TYR A 132 -3.84 -2.93 5.41
C TYR A 132 -3.06 -1.92 6.27
N ILE A 133 -3.58 -1.65 7.46
CA ILE A 133 -2.96 -0.85 8.52
C ILE A 133 -2.84 -1.77 9.74
N ILE A 134 -1.68 -1.78 10.38
CA ILE A 134 -1.41 -2.53 11.62
C ILE A 134 -1.24 -1.54 12.75
N CYS A 135 -2.06 -1.70 13.78
CA CYS A 135 -2.01 -0.92 15.00
C CYS A 135 -1.66 -1.80 16.21
N LEU A 136 -1.06 -1.20 17.24
CA LEU A 136 -0.99 -1.77 18.58
C LEU A 136 -2.38 -1.67 19.24
N LYS A 137 -2.79 -2.71 19.98
CA LYS A 137 -3.95 -2.64 20.89
C LYS A 137 -3.69 -1.60 21.98
N LYS A 138 -4.78 -1.16 22.64
CA LYS A 138 -4.67 -0.32 23.85
C LYS A 138 -3.75 -1.02 24.87
N GLN A 139 -2.90 -0.24 25.54
CA GLN A 139 -1.88 -0.70 26.51
C GLN A 139 -0.67 -1.47 25.90
N SER A 140 -0.77 -2.04 24.70
CA SER A 140 0.38 -2.62 23.99
C SER A 140 1.40 -1.55 23.57
N LYS A 141 2.69 -1.91 23.60
CA LYS A 141 3.82 -1.03 23.24
C LYS A 141 4.75 -1.75 22.26
N LEU A 142 5.46 -1.01 21.41
CA LEU A 142 6.60 -1.57 20.67
C LEU A 142 7.67 -2.08 21.66
N PRO A 143 8.53 -3.04 21.26
CA PRO A 143 9.68 -3.43 22.05
C PRO A 143 10.57 -2.23 22.37
N LYS A 144 11.24 -2.25 23.53
CA LYS A 144 12.07 -1.14 23.99
C LYS A 144 13.17 -0.84 22.96
N SER A 145 13.27 0.41 22.54
CA SER A 145 14.34 0.92 21.68
C SER A 145 15.12 2.00 22.42
N GLU A 146 16.39 2.17 22.05
CA GLU A 146 17.25 3.29 22.48
C GLU A 146 16.77 4.63 21.86
N TYR A 147 15.99 4.58 20.78
CA TYR A 147 15.39 5.73 20.12
C TYR A 147 13.94 5.95 20.58
N LYS A 148 13.58 7.21 20.85
CA LYS A 148 12.17 7.63 20.98
C LYS A 148 11.44 7.33 19.67
N VAL A 149 10.28 6.67 19.75
CA VAL A 149 9.41 6.39 18.60
C VAL A 149 8.11 7.16 18.77
N GLU A 150 7.80 8.00 17.79
CA GLU A 150 6.53 8.73 17.71
C GLU A 150 5.53 7.94 16.86
N LEU A 151 4.29 7.83 17.34
CA LEU A 151 3.25 6.99 16.75
C LEU A 151 2.05 7.87 16.42
N GLN A 152 1.59 7.84 15.17
CA GLN A 152 0.30 8.40 14.80
C GLN A 152 -0.82 7.45 15.22
N SER A 153 -2.00 8.00 15.51
CA SER A 153 -3.17 7.20 15.85
C SER A 153 -4.10 6.99 14.65
N PHE A 154 -4.69 5.79 14.59
CA PHE A 154 -5.82 5.46 13.72
C PHE A 154 -6.84 4.68 14.56
N ASP A 155 -8.10 5.09 14.52
CA ASP A 155 -9.19 4.48 15.32
C ASP A 155 -8.85 4.39 16.83
N GLY A 156 -8.18 5.41 17.37
CA GLY A 156 -7.72 5.46 18.76
C GLY A 156 -6.58 4.49 19.12
N LEU A 157 -5.97 3.83 18.13
CA LEU A 157 -4.87 2.88 18.28
C LEU A 157 -3.59 3.37 17.59
N ASN A 158 -2.43 3.02 18.14
CA ASN A 158 -1.13 3.47 17.61
C ASN A 158 -0.72 2.70 16.35
N VAL A 159 -0.57 3.39 15.22
CA VAL A 159 -0.17 2.79 13.94
C VAL A 159 1.33 2.47 13.96
N ILE A 160 1.68 1.22 13.65
CA ILE A 160 3.09 0.78 13.56
C ILE A 160 3.53 0.43 12.14
N TYR A 161 2.61 -0.02 11.29
CA TYR A 161 2.92 -0.50 9.93
C TYR A 161 1.73 -0.36 8.98
N THR A 162 1.99 -0.21 7.69
CA THR A 162 0.99 -0.33 6.61
C THR A 162 1.60 -1.05 5.41
N GLY A 163 0.77 -1.67 4.57
CA GLY A 163 1.26 -2.31 3.34
C GLY A 163 0.19 -2.62 2.31
N ILE A 164 0.65 -3.06 1.14
CA ILE A 164 -0.19 -3.60 0.05
C ILE A 164 -0.36 -5.12 0.13
N ALA A 165 -1.48 -5.63 -0.37
CA ALA A 165 -1.69 -7.03 -0.72
C ALA A 165 -2.08 -7.13 -2.21
N GLY A 166 -1.08 -7.18 -3.10
CA GLY A 166 -1.31 -7.04 -4.55
C GLY A 166 -1.96 -8.23 -5.28
N LYS A 167 -2.45 -9.23 -4.54
CA LYS A 167 -3.24 -10.37 -5.06
C LYS A 167 -4.37 -10.75 -4.11
N SER A 168 -4.07 -10.81 -2.81
CA SER A 168 -4.98 -11.32 -1.79
C SER A 168 -4.57 -10.83 -0.40
N LEU A 169 -5.47 -10.08 0.25
CA LEU A 169 -5.39 -9.69 1.67
C LEU A 169 -5.35 -10.95 2.54
N LYS A 170 -6.24 -11.93 2.34
CA LYS A 170 -6.23 -13.21 3.08
C LYS A 170 -4.89 -13.94 3.03
N LYS A 171 -4.30 -14.10 1.84
CA LYS A 171 -3.03 -14.83 1.65
C LYS A 171 -1.82 -14.05 2.10
N ARG A 172 -1.82 -12.72 2.03
CA ARG A 172 -0.68 -11.92 2.48
C ARG A 172 -0.75 -11.63 3.96
N ASP A 173 -1.90 -11.18 4.45
CA ASP A 173 -1.95 -10.49 5.71
C ASP A 173 -2.18 -11.49 6.85
N TYR A 174 -3.21 -12.33 6.75
CA TYR A 174 -3.40 -13.43 7.69
C TYR A 174 -2.28 -14.48 7.57
N ARG A 175 -2.08 -15.04 6.37
CA ARG A 175 -1.20 -16.20 6.20
C ARG A 175 0.31 -15.91 6.23
N GLN A 176 0.77 -14.66 6.00
CA GLN A 176 2.21 -14.33 6.14
C GLN A 176 2.55 -13.59 7.44
N HIS A 177 1.70 -12.66 7.92
CA HIS A 177 2.01 -11.94 9.17
C HIS A 177 1.57 -12.71 10.42
N PHE A 178 0.36 -13.26 10.45
CA PHE A 178 -0.20 -13.88 11.67
C PHE A 178 -0.01 -15.41 11.75
N LYS A 179 0.06 -16.11 10.61
CA LYS A 179 0.35 -17.57 10.55
C LYS A 179 1.66 -17.93 9.82
N GLY A 180 2.46 -16.93 9.42
CA GLY A 180 3.71 -17.11 8.68
C GLY A 180 4.97 -16.97 9.55
N ASN A 181 6.09 -16.68 8.90
CA ASN A 181 7.38 -16.41 9.54
C ASN A 181 8.07 -15.17 8.94
N ALA A 182 9.11 -14.65 9.60
CA ALA A 182 9.85 -13.47 9.15
C ALA A 182 10.53 -13.62 7.77
N GLY A 183 10.69 -14.86 7.28
CA GLY A 183 11.24 -15.16 5.96
C GLY A 183 10.36 -14.79 4.76
N SER A 184 9.10 -14.41 5.01
CA SER A 184 8.18 -13.80 4.02
C SER A 184 7.54 -12.49 4.52
N SER A 185 7.71 -12.14 5.81
CA SER A 185 7.05 -11.01 6.45
C SER A 185 8.04 -9.94 6.91
N THR A 186 7.97 -8.77 6.26
CA THR A 186 8.73 -7.56 6.64
C THR A 186 8.36 -7.03 8.02
N LEU A 187 7.09 -7.13 8.42
CA LEU A 187 6.61 -6.73 9.74
C LEU A 187 7.20 -7.63 10.83
N ARG A 188 7.06 -8.96 10.70
CA ARG A 188 7.65 -9.93 11.62
C ARG A 188 9.16 -9.72 11.73
N LYS A 189 9.85 -9.56 10.59
CA LYS A 189 11.30 -9.32 10.58
C LYS A 189 11.69 -8.01 11.30
N SER A 190 10.90 -6.93 11.19
CA SER A 190 11.11 -5.72 11.99
C SER A 190 10.86 -5.95 13.48
N LEU A 191 9.74 -6.59 13.85
CA LEU A 191 9.39 -6.80 15.25
C LEU A 191 10.36 -7.74 15.98
N GLY A 192 10.73 -8.88 15.38
CA GLY A 192 11.61 -9.85 16.02
C GLY A 192 13.02 -9.32 16.29
N VAL A 193 13.61 -8.51 15.39
CA VAL A 193 14.91 -7.89 15.69
C VAL A 193 14.83 -6.81 16.77
N LEU A 194 13.68 -6.14 16.92
CA LEU A 194 13.42 -5.23 18.05
C LEU A 194 13.23 -5.99 19.38
N PHE A 195 12.80 -7.25 19.34
CA PHE A 195 12.85 -8.17 20.48
C PHE A 195 14.24 -8.79 20.72
N GLY A 196 15.24 -8.49 19.89
CA GLY A 196 16.58 -9.09 19.97
C GLY A 196 16.68 -10.52 19.42
N TYR A 197 15.67 -11.01 18.69
CA TYR A 197 15.67 -12.36 18.13
C TYR A 197 16.69 -12.51 17.00
N LYS A 198 17.34 -13.67 16.94
CA LYS A 198 18.50 -13.92 16.07
C LYS A 198 18.07 -14.33 14.67
N LEU A 199 18.56 -13.62 13.65
CA LEU A 199 18.29 -13.95 12.26
C LEU A 199 19.12 -15.16 11.82
N ILE A 200 18.44 -16.23 11.40
CA ILE A 200 19.05 -17.43 10.80
C ILE A 200 18.78 -17.49 9.29
N PRO A 201 19.62 -18.18 8.50
CA PRO A 201 19.34 -18.45 7.08
C PRO A 201 17.97 -19.11 6.89
N ARG A 202 17.22 -18.63 5.89
CA ARG A 202 15.87 -19.16 5.59
C ARG A 202 15.91 -20.41 4.73
N ASP A 203 16.87 -20.44 3.80
CA ASP A 203 17.05 -21.48 2.79
C ASP A 203 18.44 -22.13 2.99
N LYS A 204 18.63 -23.39 2.59
CA LYS A 204 19.95 -24.07 2.67
C LYS A 204 21.01 -23.51 1.69
N ASN A 205 20.60 -22.68 0.73
CA ASN A 205 21.52 -22.07 -0.24
C ASN A 205 22.32 -20.93 0.45
N PRO A 206 23.65 -21.01 0.54
CA PRO A 206 24.49 -20.00 1.21
C PRO A 206 24.42 -18.61 0.55
N GLU A 207 24.16 -18.54 -0.76
CA GLU A 207 23.96 -17.29 -1.50
C GLU A 207 22.62 -16.60 -1.18
N SER A 208 21.67 -17.33 -0.57
CA SER A 208 20.36 -16.75 -0.26
C SER A 208 20.47 -15.74 0.88
N ARG A 209 20.32 -14.45 0.54
CA ARG A 209 20.26 -13.36 1.54
C ARG A 209 18.98 -13.34 2.38
N LYS A 210 18.12 -14.37 2.28
CA LYS A 210 16.83 -14.45 2.97
C LYS A 210 17.03 -15.07 4.35
N THR A 211 16.49 -14.42 5.38
CA THR A 211 16.58 -14.84 6.77
C THR A 211 15.22 -14.87 7.45
N LYS A 212 15.10 -15.67 8.51
CA LYS A 212 13.95 -15.80 9.41
C LYS A 212 14.44 -15.88 10.87
N PHE A 213 13.57 -16.04 11.85
CA PHE A 213 13.99 -16.45 13.20
C PHE A 213 13.93 -17.98 13.35
N ASP A 214 14.44 -18.51 14.46
CA ASP A 214 14.24 -19.92 14.82
C ASP A 214 12.78 -20.21 15.22
N LEU A 215 12.43 -21.49 15.40
CA LEU A 215 11.06 -21.90 15.71
C LEU A 215 10.55 -21.36 17.06
N LYS A 216 11.44 -21.22 18.06
CA LYS A 216 11.08 -20.76 19.41
C LYS A 216 10.77 -19.27 19.39
N ASP A 217 11.60 -18.48 18.71
CA ASP A 217 11.41 -17.04 18.58
C ASP A 217 10.28 -16.68 17.59
N GLU A 218 10.07 -17.45 16.50
CA GLU A 218 8.86 -17.29 15.67
C GLU A 218 7.57 -17.63 16.45
N SER A 219 7.58 -18.59 17.38
CA SER A 219 6.42 -18.89 18.22
C SER A 219 6.09 -17.70 19.13
N LYS A 220 7.06 -17.26 19.96
CA LYS A 220 6.90 -16.08 20.84
C LYS A 220 6.44 -14.84 20.07
N LEU A 221 7.00 -14.61 18.89
CA LEU A 221 6.61 -13.49 18.03
C LEU A 221 5.16 -13.62 17.56
N SER A 222 4.70 -14.83 17.23
CA SER A 222 3.30 -15.08 16.85
C SER A 222 2.35 -14.81 18.00
N ASP A 223 2.65 -15.33 19.19
CA ASP A 223 1.85 -15.15 20.39
C ASP A 223 1.74 -13.66 20.75
N TRP A 224 2.87 -12.96 20.77
CA TRP A 224 2.90 -11.52 21.00
C TRP A 224 2.09 -10.76 19.94
N MET A 225 2.27 -11.06 18.65
CA MET A 225 1.54 -10.38 17.57
C MET A 225 0.04 -10.61 17.64
N ASN A 226 -0.41 -11.83 17.95
CA ASN A 226 -1.84 -12.15 18.05
C ASN A 226 -2.50 -11.43 19.24
N LEU A 227 -1.79 -11.34 20.38
CA LEU A 227 -2.26 -10.65 21.58
C LEU A 227 -2.25 -9.12 21.41
N ASN A 228 -1.22 -8.55 20.79
CA ASN A 228 -0.93 -7.11 20.84
C ASN A 228 -1.31 -6.31 19.59
N LEU A 229 -1.65 -6.95 18.47
CA LEU A 229 -1.93 -6.24 17.21
C LEU A 229 -3.41 -6.28 16.81
N VAL A 230 -3.81 -5.22 16.10
CA VAL A 230 -5.05 -5.14 15.32
C VAL A 230 -4.67 -4.84 13.88
N MET A 231 -5.36 -5.47 12.95
CA MET A 231 -5.31 -5.11 11.54
C MET A 231 -6.60 -4.43 11.12
N TYR A 232 -6.47 -3.40 10.29
CA TYR A 232 -7.57 -2.85 9.50
C TYR A 232 -7.24 -3.07 8.01
N PHE A 233 -8.22 -3.45 7.19
CA PHE A 233 -7.99 -3.77 5.78
C PHE A 233 -8.96 -3.04 4.85
N LEU A 234 -8.55 -2.82 3.60
CA LEU A 234 -9.40 -2.21 2.59
C LEU A 234 -9.22 -2.91 1.24
N PRO A 235 -10.21 -3.70 0.79
CA PRO A 235 -10.26 -4.25 -0.56
C PRO A 235 -10.25 -3.12 -1.59
N ASN A 236 -9.24 -3.06 -2.45
CA ASN A 236 -9.13 -2.07 -3.51
C ASN A 236 -8.10 -2.47 -4.58
N SER A 237 -8.26 -1.95 -5.81
CA SER A 237 -7.33 -2.18 -6.93
C SER A 237 -6.18 -1.17 -7.02
N ASP A 238 -6.30 -0.01 -6.37
CA ASP A 238 -5.37 1.13 -6.44
C ASP A 238 -4.25 1.06 -5.39
N PHE A 239 -3.98 -0.15 -4.88
CA PHE A 239 -3.25 -0.33 -3.63
C PHE A 239 -1.83 0.25 -3.63
N ASP A 240 -1.18 0.25 -4.80
CA ASP A 240 0.18 0.79 -5.01
C ASP A 240 0.26 2.32 -4.73
N ASP A 241 -0.79 3.08 -5.05
CA ASP A 241 -0.88 4.54 -4.83
C ASP A 241 -1.39 4.85 -3.41
N LEU A 242 -2.37 4.09 -2.93
CA LEU A 242 -2.90 4.27 -1.57
C LEU A 242 -1.85 3.98 -0.49
N GLU A 243 -0.92 3.03 -0.71
CA GLU A 243 0.16 2.75 0.26
C GLU A 243 1.04 3.98 0.51
N ASN A 244 1.39 4.74 -0.54
CA ASN A 244 2.20 5.95 -0.40
C ASN A 244 1.44 6.98 0.47
N LYS A 245 0.15 7.21 0.15
CA LYS A 245 -0.72 8.14 0.90
C LYS A 245 -0.92 7.73 2.35
N LEU A 246 -0.98 6.44 2.65
CA LEU A 246 -1.05 5.92 4.03
C LEU A 246 0.28 6.11 4.77
N ILE A 247 1.42 5.88 4.12
CA ILE A 247 2.74 6.13 4.71
C ILE A 247 2.93 7.62 5.03
N ASP A 248 2.61 8.50 4.07
CA ASP A 248 2.74 9.96 4.25
C ASP A 248 1.81 10.50 5.35
N ARG A 249 0.59 9.94 5.46
CA ARG A 249 -0.43 10.38 6.43
C ARG A 249 -0.22 9.83 7.84
N LEU A 250 0.17 8.55 7.96
CA LEU A 250 0.23 7.83 9.24
C LEU A 250 1.66 7.67 9.78
N ASN A 251 2.69 8.03 8.99
CA ASN A 251 4.11 7.88 9.31
C ASN A 251 4.48 6.60 10.11
N PRO A 252 4.10 5.39 9.65
CA PRO A 252 4.35 4.16 10.39
C PRO A 252 5.87 3.92 10.55
N PRO A 253 6.38 3.77 11.79
CA PRO A 253 7.82 3.65 12.04
C PRO A 253 8.43 2.35 11.50
N LEU A 254 7.66 1.26 11.36
CA LEU A 254 8.20 -0.01 10.84
C LEU A 254 8.25 -0.08 9.30
N ASN A 255 7.69 0.91 8.59
CA ASN A 255 7.82 1.05 7.14
C ASN A 255 9.19 1.66 6.79
N LEU A 256 10.21 0.81 6.59
CA LEU A 256 11.55 1.25 6.20
C LEU A 256 11.64 1.72 4.74
N SER A 257 10.86 1.11 3.84
CA SER A 257 10.78 1.52 2.44
C SER A 257 9.73 2.62 2.27
N LYS A 258 9.95 3.51 1.31
CA LYS A 258 9.10 4.67 0.95
C LYS A 258 8.94 5.75 2.02
N ASN A 259 9.01 5.44 3.31
CA ASN A 259 8.90 6.43 4.38
C ASN A 259 10.14 7.33 4.46
N LYS A 260 10.00 8.56 3.94
CA LYS A 260 11.03 9.61 3.94
C LYS A 260 10.82 10.68 5.03
N ASN A 261 9.88 10.49 5.96
CA ASN A 261 9.56 11.49 6.98
C ASN A 261 10.71 11.61 7.99
N LEU A 262 11.13 12.82 8.38
CA LEU A 262 12.24 13.01 9.32
C LEU A 262 11.92 12.48 10.74
N ILE A 263 10.64 12.46 11.13
CA ILE A 263 10.19 11.83 12.37
C ILE A 263 10.46 10.32 12.30
N ASN A 264 11.06 9.77 13.36
CA ASN A 264 11.53 8.38 13.47
C ASN A 264 12.69 8.00 12.51
N GLU A 265 13.38 8.95 11.86
CA GLU A 265 14.43 8.60 10.89
C GLU A 265 15.58 7.79 11.53
N SER A 266 16.11 8.22 12.68
CA SER A 266 17.17 7.48 13.41
C SER A 266 16.73 6.08 13.83
N PHE A 267 15.48 5.93 14.30
CA PHE A 267 14.89 4.63 14.60
C PHE A 267 14.82 3.74 13.34
N ARG A 268 14.42 4.28 12.19
CA ARG A 268 14.36 3.52 10.92
C ARG A 268 15.74 3.15 10.40
N LYS A 269 16.76 4.01 10.58
CA LYS A 269 18.17 3.70 10.27
C LYS A 269 18.65 2.50 11.10
N ASN A 270 18.54 2.58 12.43
CA ASN A 270 18.90 1.48 13.33
C ASN A 270 18.11 0.19 13.06
N LEU A 271 16.80 0.27 12.82
CA LEU A 271 15.97 -0.89 12.47
C LEU A 271 16.37 -1.52 11.12
N SER A 272 16.87 -0.72 10.17
CA SER A 272 17.44 -1.21 8.91
C SER A 272 18.74 -1.98 9.16
N GLU A 273 19.64 -1.45 9.99
CA GLU A 273 20.88 -2.12 10.41
C GLU A 273 20.58 -3.45 11.09
N LEU A 274 19.72 -3.46 12.12
CA LEU A 274 19.31 -4.68 12.84
C LEU A 274 18.72 -5.76 11.90
N ARG A 275 17.96 -5.36 10.87
CA ARG A 275 17.38 -6.30 9.90
C ARG A 275 18.38 -6.89 8.90
N ASN A 276 19.54 -6.26 8.74
CA ASN A 276 20.58 -6.65 7.78
C ASN A 276 21.81 -7.26 8.47
N ASN A 277 22.01 -6.97 9.76
CA ASN A 277 23.15 -7.46 10.53
C ASN A 277 22.99 -8.95 10.86
N ARG A 278 23.87 -9.77 10.27
CA ARG A 278 23.95 -11.22 10.50
C ARG A 278 24.80 -11.59 11.73
N ASN A 279 25.59 -10.66 12.24
CA ASN A 279 26.77 -10.93 13.07
C ASN A 279 26.70 -10.33 14.50
N ASN A 280 25.64 -9.60 14.87
CA ASN A 280 25.46 -9.03 16.22
C ASN A 280 25.12 -10.10 17.30
N ASN A 281 25.99 -11.09 17.44
CA ASN A 281 25.87 -12.21 18.38
C ASN A 281 26.93 -12.19 19.51
N ILE A 282 27.76 -11.14 19.61
CA ILE A 282 28.91 -11.12 20.54
C ILE A 282 28.87 -9.94 21.57
N LEU A 283 28.13 -8.85 21.32
CA LEU A 283 28.38 -7.56 22.01
C LEU A 283 27.22 -6.93 22.81
N LYS A 284 26.20 -7.68 23.24
CA LYS A 284 25.20 -7.21 24.25
C LYS A 284 24.94 -8.24 25.35
N GLN A 285 26.01 -8.76 25.94
CA GLN A 285 25.99 -9.55 27.18
C GLN A 285 27.03 -9.06 28.22
N ARG A 286 27.42 -7.78 28.12
CA ARG A 286 28.20 -7.05 29.13
C ARG A 286 27.57 -5.68 29.35
N ILE A 287 26.64 -5.63 30.31
CA ILE A 287 26.54 -4.76 31.49
C ILE A 287 25.34 -5.29 32.28
#